data_AF-M9LB40-F1
#
_entry.id   AF-M9LB40-F1
#
_cell.length_a   1.000
_cell.length_b   1.000
_cell.length_c   1.000
_cell.angle_alpha   90.00
_cell.angle_beta   90.00
_cell.angle_gamma   90.00
#
_symmetry.space_group_name_H-M   'P 1'
#
loop_
_entity.id
_entity.type
_entity.pdbx_description
1 polymer ?
#
loop_
_entity_poly.entity_id
_entity_poly.type
_entity_poly.pdbx_seq_one_letter_code
_entity_poly.pdbx_strand_id
1 'polypeptide(L)' 'MDSWSNQACFGYVILAAEQAGFNWEQIKALTKIMYRIHDEVSVVEAAEHYRKSEY' A
#
# COMPACT_ATOMS: atom_id res chain seq x y z
N MET A 1 8.46 14.09 -13.26
CA MET A 1 7.94 13.44 -12.04
C MET A 1 7.68 12.01 -12.43
N ASP A 2 8.38 11.05 -11.84
CA ASP A 2 8.01 9.65 -12.02
C ASP A 2 6.62 9.46 -11.42
N SER A 3 5.65 9.17 -12.29
CA SER A 3 4.31 8.78 -11.86
C SER A 3 4.44 7.56 -10.97
N TRP A 4 3.72 7.55 -9.84
CA TRP A 4 3.68 6.40 -8.96
C TRP A 4 3.24 5.17 -9.78
N SER A 5 4.15 4.22 -9.97
CA SER A 5 3.81 2.94 -10.55
C SER A 5 3.26 2.05 -9.43
N ASN A 6 2.32 1.17 -9.76
CA ASN A 6 1.71 0.26 -8.78
C ASN A 6 2.80 -0.55 -8.06
N GLN A 7 3.85 -0.93 -8.79
CA GLN A 7 5.02 -1.63 -8.24
C GLN A 7 5.76 -0.81 -7.17
N ALA A 8 5.88 0.51 -7.36
CA ALA A 8 6.49 1.38 -6.36
C ALA A 8 5.64 1.44 -5.07
N CYS A 9 4.31 1.51 -5.18
CA CYS A 9 3.40 1.48 -4.02
C CYS A 9 3.57 0.20 -3.17
N PHE A 10 3.59 -0.96 -3.82
CA PHE A 10 3.83 -2.24 -3.13
C PHE A 10 5.22 -2.28 -2.51
N GLY A 11 6.25 -1.77 -3.21
CA GLY A 11 7.60 -1.66 -2.68
C GLY A 11 7.67 -0.83 -1.40
N TYR A 12 7.02 0.34 -1.38
CA TYR A 12 6.98 1.20 -0.20
C TYR A 12 6.27 0.54 0.98
N VAL A 13 5.15 -0.16 0.76
CA VAL A 13 4.44 -0.81 1.87
C VAL A 13 5.26 -1.94 2.48
N ILE A 14 5.97 -2.71 1.65
CA ILE A 14 6.84 -3.80 2.11
C ILE A 14 7.98 -3.22 2.95
N LEU A 15 8.68 -2.19 2.44
CA LEU A 15 9.79 -1.55 3.15
C LEU A 15 9.34 -0.94 4.49
N ALA A 16 8.18 -0.26 4.50
CA ALA A 16 7.62 0.30 5.73
C ALA A 16 7.26 -0.78 6.75
N ALA A 17 6.64 -1.88 6.29
CA ALA A 17 6.26 -3.00 7.15
C ALA A 17 7.49 -3.72 7.73
N GLU A 18 8.54 -3.93 6.93
CA GLU A 18 9.82 -4.48 7.40
C GLU A 18 10.45 -3.60 8.49
N GLN A 19 10.50 -2.28 8.28
CA GLN A 19 11.02 -1.33 9.28
C GLN A 19 10.15 -1.27 10.55
N ALA A 20 8.84 -1.48 10.42
CA ALA A 20 7.91 -1.58 11.53
C ALA A 20 8.00 -2.93 12.28
N GLY A 21 8.85 -3.87 11.83
CA GLY A 21 9.09 -5.15 12.49
C GLY A 21 8.04 -6.22 12.17
N PHE A 22 7.29 -6.07 11.08
CA PHE A 22 6.32 -7.08 10.66
C PHE A 22 7.06 -8.35 10.24
N ASN A 23 6.48 -9.51 10.55
CA ASN A 23 7.02 -10.77 10.06
C ASN A 23 6.61 -11.03 8.60
N TRP A 24 7.26 -12.00 7.96
CA TRP A 24 7.03 -12.33 6.56
C TRP A 24 5.57 -12.69 6.24
N GLU A 25 4.87 -13.42 7.13
CA GLU A 25 3.47 -13.79 6.91
C GLU A 25 2.55 -12.56 6.93
N GLN A 26 2.80 -11.63 7.84
CA GLN A 26 2.07 -10.36 7.93
C GLN A 26 2.32 -9.49 6.70
N ILE A 27 3.57 -9.36 6.25
CA ILE A 27 3.93 -8.60 5.04
C ILE A 27 3.24 -9.22 3.83
N LYS A 28 3.29 -10.55 3.69
CA LYS A 28 2.62 -11.27 2.60
C LYS A 28 1.11 -11.05 2.60
N ALA A 29 0.47 -11.10 3.77
CA ALA A 29 -0.95 -10.84 3.91
C ALA A 29 -1.30 -9.39 3.54
N LEU A 30 -0.52 -8.42 4.03
CA LEU A 30 -0.70 -6.99 3.74
C LEU A 30 -0.58 -6.71 2.23
N THR A 31 0.47 -7.22 1.58
CA THR A 31 0.69 -7.06 0.13
C THR A 31 -0.45 -7.68 -0.69
N LYS A 32 -0.98 -8.84 -0.27
CA LYS A 32 -2.14 -9.47 -0.94
C LYS A 32 -3.41 -8.63 -0.79
N ILE A 33 -3.67 -8.08 0.40
CA ILE A 33 -4.80 -7.19 0.64
C ILE A 33 -4.67 -5.93 -0.20
N MET A 34 -3.48 -5.32 -0.23
CA MET A 34 -3.20 -4.13 -1.03
C MET A 34 -3.40 -4.40 -2.53
N TYR A 35 -3.05 -5.60 -3.02
CA TYR A 35 -3.29 -5.99 -4.41
C TYR A 35 -4.78 -6.02 -4.74
N ARG A 36 -5.60 -6.59 -3.84
CA ARG A 36 -7.05 -6.60 -4.00
C ARG A 36 -7.64 -5.19 -3.97
N ILE A 37 -7.24 -4.37 -3.00
CA ILE A 37 -7.73 -2.99 -2.87
C ILE A 37 -7.37 -2.18 -4.13
N HIS A 38 -6.17 -2.37 -4.67
CA HIS A 38 -5.75 -1.69 -5.89
C HIS A 38 -6.61 -2.04 -7.11
N ASP A 39 -7.13 -3.27 -7.20
CA ASP A 39 -8.03 -3.68 -8.28
C ASP A 39 -9.46 -3.14 -8.09
N GLU A 40 -9.88 -2.97 -6.83
CA GLU A 40 -11.24 -2.54 -6.45
C GLU A 40 -11.40 -1.02 -6.32
N VAL A 41 -10.33 -0.28 -6.02
CA VAL A 41 -10.34 1.13 -5.62
C VAL A 41 -9.48 1.97 -6.57
N SER A 42 -10.04 3.04 -7.11
CA SER A 42 -9.30 3.95 -7.98
C SER A 42 -8.24 4.74 -7.21
N VAL A 43 -7.21 5.23 -7.92
CA VAL A 43 -6.16 6.09 -7.35
C VAL A 43 -6.74 7.33 -6.67
N VAL A 44 -7.81 7.91 -7.22
CA VAL A 44 -8.46 9.10 -6.66
C VAL A 44 -9.13 8.76 -5.32
N GLU A 45 -9.88 7.66 -5.26
CA GLU A 45 -10.56 7.21 -4.04
C GLU A 45 -9.55 6.86 -2.93
N ALA A 46 -8.46 6.16 -3.27
CA ALA A 46 -7.40 5.85 -2.32
C ALA A 46 -6.73 7.13 -1.77
N ALA A 47 -6.46 8.11 -2.64
CA ALA A 47 -5.88 9.39 -2.23
C ALA A 47 -6.86 10.23 -1.39
N GLU A 48 -8.16 10.18 -1.68
CA GLU A 48 -9.18 10.80 -0.84
C GLU A 48 -9.28 10.13 0.52
N HIS A 49 -9.18 8.80 0.57
CA HIS A 49 -9.19 8.05 1.82
C HIS A 49 -8.03 8.48 2.72
N TYR A 50 -6.82 8.59 2.16
CA TYR A 50 -5.65 9.11 2.89
C TYR A 50 -5.84 10.56 3.36
N ARG A 51 -6.37 11.45 2.51
CA ARG A 51 -6.62 12.85 2.91
C ARG A 51 -7.63 12.99 4.06
N LYS A 52 -8.48 11.98 4.26
CA LYS A 52 -9.51 11.96 5.31
C LYS A 52 -9.04 11.18 6.55
N SER A 53 -7.93 10.45 6.50
CA SER A 53 -7.40 9.72 7.65
C SER A 53 -6.59 10.62 8.59
N GLU A 54 -6.49 10.20 9.85
CA GLU A 54 -5.60 10.81 10.86
C GLU A 54 -4.16 10.25 10.79
N TYR A 55 -3.90 9.38 9.81
CA TYR A 55 -2.60 8.80 9.44
C TYR A 55 -2.19 9.35 8.08
#